data_AF-A0A947A1M3-F1
#
_entry.id   AF-A0A947A1M3-F1
#
_cell.length_a   1.000
_cell.length_b   1.000
_cell.length_c   1.000
_cell.angle_alpha   90.00
_cell.angle_beta   90.00
_cell.angle_gamma   90.00
#
_symmetry.space_group_name_H-M   'P 1'
#
loop_
_entity.id
_entity.type
_entity.pdbx_description
1 polymer ?
#
loop_
_entity_poly.entity_id
_entity_poly.type
_entity_poly.pdbx_seq_one_letter_code
_entity_poly.pdbx_strand_id
1 'polypeptide(L)'
;ILIRTETITEDGEKTLLTREESLSRIQDAKLVVEGANLVRNEYGSRLFADFFFFITGFHGFHVFSGVVINIIIFFNIILGTYERRGHYEMVEKVGLYWHFVDLVWVFVFTFFYLV
;
A
#
# COMPACT_ATOMS: atom_id res chain seq x y z
N ILE A 1 -28.01 -18.11 -10.67
CA ILE A 1 -27.05 -17.04 -10.32
C ILE A 1 -27.31 -16.69 -8.86
N LEU A 2 -26.24 -16.59 -8.09
CA LEU A 2 -26.30 -16.48 -6.65
C LEU A 2 -25.31 -15.38 -6.28
N ILE A 3 -25.84 -14.25 -5.82
CA ILE A 3 -25.06 -13.05 -5.51
C ILE A 3 -24.88 -12.97 -4.00
N ARG A 4 -23.63 -12.83 -3.59
CA ARG A 4 -23.26 -12.58 -2.21
C ARG A 4 -22.92 -11.10 -2.05
N THR A 5 -23.58 -10.41 -1.12
CA THR A 5 -23.36 -8.98 -0.91
C THR A 5 -22.30 -8.73 0.16
N GLU A 6 -21.85 -7.47 0.28
CA GLU A 6 -20.88 -7.06 1.32
C GLU A 6 -21.51 -6.98 2.72
N THR A 7 -22.84 -6.82 2.82
CA THR A 7 -23.59 -6.79 4.09
C THR A 7 -23.56 -8.15 4.78
N ILE A 8 -23.42 -8.12 6.11
CA ILE A 8 -23.33 -9.30 6.97
C ILE A 8 -24.63 -9.39 7.78
N THR A 9 -25.18 -10.60 7.94
CA THR A 9 -26.31 -10.89 8.84
C THR A 9 -25.91 -10.74 10.30
N GLU A 10 -26.88 -10.71 11.22
CA GLU A 10 -26.60 -10.69 12.67
C GLU A 10 -25.77 -11.90 13.13
N ASP A 11 -25.85 -13.01 12.40
CA ASP A 11 -25.09 -14.24 12.64
C ASP A 11 -23.65 -14.22 12.07
N GLY A 12 -23.21 -13.12 11.46
CA GLY A 12 -21.85 -12.99 10.93
C GLY A 12 -21.65 -13.56 9.52
N GLU A 13 -22.71 -14.01 8.85
CA GLU A 13 -22.64 -14.55 7.49
C GLU A 13 -22.92 -13.48 6.43
N LYS A 14 -22.26 -13.58 5.27
CA LYS A 14 -22.54 -12.66 4.15
C LYS A 14 -23.94 -12.89 3.62
N THR A 15 -24.76 -11.84 3.53
CA THR A 15 -26.14 -11.96 3.02
C THR A 15 -26.14 -12.49 1.59
N LEU A 16 -26.94 -13.53 1.39
CA LEU A 16 -26.95 -14.33 0.17
C LEU A 16 -28.32 -14.13 -0.49
N LEU A 17 -28.31 -13.55 -1.69
CA LEU A 17 -29.55 -13.25 -2.39
C LEU A 17 -30.14 -14.52 -3.00
N THR A 18 -31.46 -14.65 -2.92
CA THR A 18 -32.17 -15.70 -3.65
C THR A 18 -31.99 -15.52 -5.15
N ARG A 19 -32.31 -16.56 -5.93
CA ARG A 19 -32.14 -16.52 -7.39
C ARG A 19 -32.94 -15.40 -8.03
N GLU A 20 -34.17 -15.15 -7.57
CA GLU A 20 -35.05 -14.10 -8.10
C GLU A 20 -34.52 -12.70 -7.77
N GLU A 21 -34.13 -12.47 -6.52
CA GLU A 21 -33.52 -11.21 -6.09
C GLU A 21 -32.20 -10.94 -6.81
N SER A 22 -31.40 -11.98 -7.03
CA SER A 22 -30.15 -11.88 -7.78
C SER A 22 -30.39 -11.45 -9.23
N LEU A 23 -31.42 -11.98 -9.89
CA LEU A 23 -31.78 -11.60 -11.26
C LEU A 23 -32.29 -10.17 -11.33
N SER A 24 -33.03 -9.71 -10.33
CA SER A 24 -33.47 -8.31 -10.20
C SER A 24 -32.27 -7.36 -10.01
N ARG A 25 -31.34 -7.70 -9.11
CA ARG A 25 -30.11 -6.91 -8.85
C ARG A 25 -29.24 -6.71 -10.10
N ILE A 26 -29.18 -7.71 -10.97
CA ILE A 26 -28.39 -7.65 -12.21
C ILE A 26 -28.98 -6.68 -13.21
N GLN A 27 -30.32 -6.53 -13.25
CA GLN A 27 -30.95 -5.55 -14.13
C GLN A 27 -30.61 -4.11 -13.73
N ASP A 28 -30.36 -3.88 -12.44
CA ASP A 28 -29.91 -2.59 -11.90
C ASP A 28 -28.38 -2.37 -12.01
N ALA A 29 -27.62 -3.35 -12.53
CA ALA A 29 -26.17 -3.24 -12.62
C ALA A 29 -25.76 -2.20 -13.68
N LYS A 30 -25.20 -1.07 -13.24
CA LYS A 30 -24.79 0.05 -14.11
C LYS A 30 -23.29 0.15 -14.39
N LEU A 31 -22.46 -0.49 -13.57
CA LEU A 31 -21.00 -0.34 -13.61
C LEU A 31 -20.32 -1.68 -13.34
N VAL A 32 -19.32 -1.99 -14.15
CA VAL A 32 -18.35 -3.06 -13.89
C VAL A 32 -17.14 -2.44 -13.22
N VAL A 33 -16.70 -3.02 -12.11
CA VAL A 33 -15.52 -2.56 -11.37
C VAL A 33 -14.39 -3.53 -11.70
N GLU A 34 -13.39 -3.03 -12.41
CA GLU A 34 -12.17 -3.77 -12.73
C GLU A 34 -11.05 -3.21 -11.85
N GLY A 35 -10.49 -4.05 -11.00
CA GLY A 35 -9.43 -3.70 -10.06
C GLY A 35 -9.89 -2.93 -8.82
N ALA A 36 -8.91 -2.32 -8.14
CA ALA A 36 -9.13 -1.58 -6.90
C ALA A 36 -8.73 -0.11 -7.05
N ASN A 37 -9.57 0.77 -6.53
CA ASN A 37 -9.33 2.20 -6.39
C ASN A 37 -9.92 2.70 -5.06
N LEU A 38 -9.72 3.99 -4.77
CA LEU A 38 -10.14 4.65 -3.52
C LEU A 38 -11.66 4.71 -3.30
N VAL A 39 -12.47 4.29 -4.27
CA VAL A 39 -13.93 4.36 -4.20
C VAL A 39 -14.57 2.98 -4.33
N ARG A 40 -13.95 2.08 -5.10
CA ARG A 40 -14.43 0.74 -5.40
C ARG A 40 -13.28 -0.25 -5.44
N ASN A 41 -13.52 -1.41 -4.86
CA ASN A 41 -12.55 -2.51 -4.80
C ASN A 41 -13.23 -3.79 -5.30
N GLU A 42 -12.68 -4.40 -6.36
CA GLU A 42 -13.11 -5.71 -6.85
C GLU A 42 -12.66 -6.86 -5.92
N TYR A 43 -11.51 -6.71 -5.27
CA TYR A 43 -10.85 -7.79 -4.54
C TYR A 43 -11.32 -7.95 -3.08
N GLY A 44 -12.21 -7.09 -2.59
CA GLY A 44 -12.70 -7.18 -1.22
C GLY A 44 -13.34 -5.90 -0.71
N SER A 45 -13.29 -5.69 0.62
CA SER A 45 -13.84 -4.48 1.22
C SER A 45 -13.09 -3.24 0.75
N ARG A 46 -13.83 -2.15 0.55
CA ARG A 46 -13.26 -0.84 0.19
C ARG A 46 -12.24 -0.38 1.24
N LEU A 47 -12.55 -0.62 2.51
CA LEU A 47 -11.70 -0.22 3.63
C LEU A 47 -10.32 -0.88 3.58
N PHE A 48 -10.24 -2.14 3.15
CA PHE A 48 -8.97 -2.84 2.99
C PHE A 48 -8.11 -2.19 1.90
N ALA A 49 -8.71 -1.89 0.74
CA ALA A 49 -8.00 -1.22 -0.35
C ALA A 49 -7.51 0.17 0.05
N ASP A 50 -8.33 0.95 0.78
CA ASP A 50 -7.95 2.28 1.24
C ASP A 50 -6.72 2.25 2.15
N PHE A 51 -6.71 1.35 3.16
CA PHE A 51 -5.55 1.18 4.03
C PHE A 51 -4.33 0.67 3.28
N PHE A 52 -4.52 -0.31 2.39
CA PHE A 52 -3.44 -0.88 1.59
C PHE A 52 -2.75 0.21 0.76
N PHE A 53 -3.50 0.96 -0.05
CA PHE A 53 -2.93 1.98 -0.94
C PHE A 53 -2.34 3.16 -0.17
N PHE A 54 -2.96 3.57 0.95
CA PHE A 54 -2.43 4.67 1.75
C PHE A 54 -1.09 4.30 2.40
N ILE A 55 -1.02 3.16 3.09
CA ILE A 55 0.19 2.75 3.83
C ILE A 55 1.33 2.42 2.86
N THR A 56 1.05 1.61 1.83
CA THR A 56 2.08 1.24 0.84
C THR A 56 2.52 2.45 0.00
N GLY A 57 1.60 3.34 -0.36
CA GLY A 57 1.91 4.58 -1.08
C GLY A 57 2.77 5.54 -0.25
N PHE A 58 2.42 5.77 1.01
CA PHE A 58 3.21 6.60 1.92
C PHE A 58 4.61 6.02 2.15
N HIS A 59 4.72 4.70 2.30
CA HIS A 59 6.00 4.03 2.39
C HIS A 59 6.83 4.18 1.10
N GLY A 60 6.21 3.99 -0.08
CA GLY A 60 6.85 4.19 -1.37
C GLY A 60 7.40 5.62 -1.56
N PHE A 61 6.71 6.63 -1.03
CA PHE A 61 7.23 8.00 -1.00
C PHE A 61 8.53 8.13 -0.17
N HIS A 62 8.62 7.45 0.97
CA HIS A 62 9.85 7.43 1.80
C HIS A 62 11.00 6.68 1.12
N VAL A 63 10.69 5.56 0.46
CA VAL A 63 11.68 4.84 -0.36
C VAL A 63 12.21 5.77 -1.46
N PHE A 64 11.31 6.43 -2.20
CA PHE A 64 11.70 7.35 -3.27
C PHE A 64 12.59 8.49 -2.77
N SER A 65 12.21 9.18 -1.69
CA SER A 65 13.03 10.25 -1.12
C SER A 65 14.38 9.74 -0.61
N GLY A 66 14.43 8.55 -0.01
CA GLY A 66 15.68 7.94 0.41
C GLY A 66 16.61 7.55 -0.75
N VAL A 67 16.07 7.06 -1.88
CA VAL A 67 16.87 6.80 -3.09
C VAL A 67 17.50 8.10 -3.58
N VAL A 68 16.71 9.18 -3.66
CA VAL A 68 17.20 10.50 -4.08
C VAL A 68 18.33 10.98 -3.17
N ILE A 69 18.16 10.87 -1.85
CA ILE A 69 19.19 11.26 -0.88
C ILE A 69 20.44 10.39 -1.03
N ASN A 70 20.30 9.07 -1.20
CA ASN A 70 21.42 8.16 -1.43
C ASN A 70 22.22 8.52 -2.69
N ILE A 71 21.54 8.87 -3.79
CA ILE A 71 22.18 9.33 -5.03
C ILE A 71 22.97 10.63 -4.77
N ILE A 72 22.40 11.58 -4.04
CA ILE A 72 23.08 12.85 -3.68
C ILE A 72 24.34 12.57 -2.86
N ILE A 73 24.25 11.72 -1.84
CA ILE A 73 25.39 11.34 -1.00
C ILE A 73 26.46 10.64 -1.85
N PHE A 74 26.07 9.71 -2.72
CA PHE A 74 26.98 8.98 -3.61
C PHE A 74 27.82 9.95 -4.47
N PHE A 75 27.19 10.93 -5.13
CA PHE A 75 27.93 11.93 -5.90
C PHE A 75 28.82 12.83 -5.01
N ASN A 76 28.34 13.23 -3.83
CA ASN A 76 29.14 14.03 -2.90
C ASN A 76 30.39 13.29 -2.38
N ILE A 77 30.33 11.95 -2.26
CA ILE A 77 31.48 11.11 -1.93
C ILE A 77 32.48 11.09 -3.09
N ILE A 78 32.02 10.87 -4.33
CA ILE A 78 32.90 10.88 -5.52
C ILE A 78 33.61 12.23 -5.68
N LEU A 79 32.91 13.33 -5.38
CA LEU A 79 33.47 14.68 -5.43
C LEU A 79 34.43 15.01 -4.26
N GLY A 80 34.67 14.07 -3.34
CA GLY A 80 35.56 14.26 -2.18
C GLY A 80 35.02 15.27 -1.16
N THR A 81 33.72 15.58 -1.19
CA THR A 81 33.12 16.63 -0.35
C THR A 81 33.23 16.31 1.13
N TYR A 82 33.05 15.04 1.51
CA TYR A 82 33.11 14.60 2.91
C TYR A 82 34.54 14.38 3.41
N GLU A 83 35.44 13.93 2.55
CA GLU A 83 36.87 13.82 2.89
C GLU A 83 37.48 15.20 3.14
N ARG A 84 37.12 16.21 2.33
CA ARG A 84 37.50 17.61 2.56
C ARG A 84 36.88 18.21 3.85
N ARG A 85 35.73 17.70 4.30
CA ARG A 85 35.09 18.12 5.57
C ARG A 85 35.65 17.40 6.80
N GLY A 86 36.37 16.29 6.63
CA GLY A 86 37.03 15.55 7.70
C GLY A 86 36.13 14.59 8.50
N HIS A 87 34.81 14.56 8.26
CA HIS A 87 33.85 13.71 8.99
C HIS A 87 32.74 13.18 8.08
N TYR A 88 32.32 11.92 8.31
CA TYR A 88 31.34 11.18 7.50
C TYR A 88 29.93 11.09 8.11
N GLU A 89 29.62 11.90 9.13
CA GLU A 89 28.32 11.89 9.83
C GLU A 89 27.09 11.94 8.90
N MET A 90 27.16 12.65 7.78
CA MET A 90 26.04 12.74 6.85
C MET A 90 25.74 11.39 6.16
N VAL A 91 26.78 10.60 5.89
CA VAL A 91 26.62 9.26 5.31
C VAL A 91 25.95 8.34 6.33
N GLU A 92 26.37 8.39 7.59
CA GLU A 92 25.78 7.59 8.67
C GLU A 92 24.31 7.94 8.90
N LYS A 93 23.96 9.23 8.94
CA LYS A 93 22.57 9.69 9.11
C LYS A 93 21.68 9.21 7.97
N VAL A 94 22.17 9.26 6.73
CA VAL A 94 21.44 8.79 5.56
C VAL A 94 21.33 7.26 5.53
N GLY A 95 22.38 6.55 5.91
CA GLY A 95 22.34 5.09 6.10
C GLY A 95 21.31 4.68 7.14
N LEU A 96 21.24 5.40 8.28
CA LEU A 96 20.25 5.16 9.31
C LEU A 96 18.82 5.40 8.82
N TYR A 97 18.60 6.45 8.02
CA TYR A 97 17.32 6.70 7.35
C TYR A 97 16.94 5.53 6.44
N TRP A 98 17.88 5.03 5.63
CA TRP A 98 17.63 3.92 4.73
C TRP A 98 17.27 2.63 5.46
N HIS A 99 17.98 2.33 6.55
CA HIS A 99 17.65 1.20 7.43
C HIS A 99 16.28 1.36 8.11
N PHE A 100 15.93 2.56 8.54
CA PHE A 100 14.60 2.83 9.09
C PHE A 100 13.49 2.54 8.06
N VAL A 101 13.67 3.00 6.82
CA VAL A 101 12.72 2.71 5.73
C VAL A 101 12.62 1.20 5.51
N ASP A 102 13.73 0.48 5.42
CA ASP A 102 13.73 -0.98 5.25
C ASP A 102 12.99 -1.72 6.38
N LEU A 103 13.21 -1.33 7.64
CA LEU A 103 12.50 -1.90 8.79
C LEU A 103 10.98 -1.70 8.69
N VAL A 104 10.52 -0.50 8.31
CA VAL A 104 9.09 -0.23 8.10
C VAL A 104 8.53 -1.13 6.99
N TRP A 105 9.30 -1.38 5.93
CA TRP A 105 8.86 -2.24 4.83
C TRP A 105 8.63 -3.68 5.28
N VAL A 106 9.52 -4.24 6.10
CA VAL A 106 9.38 -5.61 6.62
C VAL A 106 8.05 -5.77 7.40
N PHE A 107 7.66 -4.77 8.19
CA PHE A 107 6.36 -4.78 8.88
C PHE A 107 5.18 -4.72 7.90
N VAL A 108 5.19 -3.77 6.95
CA VAL A 108 4.12 -3.63 5.95
C VAL A 108 3.98 -4.91 5.11
N PHE A 109 5.10 -5.49 4.69
CA PHE A 109 5.10 -6.75 3.95
C PHE A 109 4.48 -7.89 4.76
N THR A 110 4.84 -8.01 6.03
CA THR A 110 4.31 -9.07 6.90
C THR A 110 2.79 -8.96 7.07
N PHE A 111 2.26 -7.77 7.40
CA PHE A 111 0.83 -7.60 7.69
C PHE A 111 -0.09 -7.60 6.47
N PHE A 112 0.40 -7.22 5.28
CA PHE A 112 -0.43 -7.15 4.07
C PHE A 112 -0.20 -8.27 3.06
N TYR A 113 0.95 -8.94 3.09
CA TYR A 113 1.30 -9.96 2.10
C TYR A 113 1.50 -11.37 2.70
N LEU A 114 1.80 -11.52 3.99
CA LEU A 114 2.05 -12.83 4.61
C LEU A 114 0.95 -13.31 5.55
N VAL A 115 0.35 -12.41 6.33
CA VAL A 115 -0.77 -12.69 7.25
C VAL A 115 -2.10 -12.46 6.54
#